data_AF-A0A349HLZ0-F1
#
_entry.id   AF-A0A349HLZ0-F1
#
_cell.length_a   1.000
_cell.length_b   1.000
_cell.length_c   1.000
_cell.angle_alpha   90.00
_cell.angle_beta   90.00
_cell.angle_gamma   90.00
#
_symmetry.space_group_name_H-M   'P 1'
#
loop_
_entity.id
_entity.type
_entity.pdbx_description
1 polymer ?
#
loop_
_entity_poly.entity_id
_entity_poly.type
_entity_poly.pdbx_seq_one_letter_code
_entity_poly.pdbx_strand_id
1 'polypeptide(L)'
;MMNQLFSDAAIKTVCSFCCTGISWLVGGYDMALLAVLVLMIADLALGIMLALRDGTYNNPRVVRGFLKFILYGVVIVVANMVDITIEQGNFPSVLAKFREFVVFWFAVTEFISITKHLTRMGVRIIPQKLVERLQYYQDNYDPISGRIDYGAGGYGYGYGAVQHGHQHRPHARPVNQKTPSNPGPAGMNDEDLYG
;
A
#
# COMPACT_ATOMS: atom_id res chain seq x y z
N MET A 1 -9.44 -44.02 4.52
CA MET A 1 -8.42 -43.44 5.42
C MET A 1 -8.64 -41.93 5.65
N MET A 2 -8.79 -41.10 4.61
CA MET A 2 -8.99 -39.65 4.75
C MET A 2 -10.28 -39.25 5.51
N ASN A 3 -11.39 -39.98 5.35
CA ASN A 3 -12.64 -39.70 6.07
C ASN A 3 -12.58 -40.06 7.56
N GLN A 4 -11.63 -40.90 7.99
CA GLN A 4 -11.49 -41.27 9.40
C GLN A 4 -10.71 -40.24 10.22
N LEU A 5 -9.79 -39.51 9.58
CA LEU A 5 -9.08 -38.38 10.21
C LEU A 5 -10.04 -37.23 10.57
N PHE A 6 -10.96 -36.85 9.67
CA PHE A 6 -11.91 -35.76 9.95
C PHE A 6 -13.12 -36.18 10.80
N SER A 7 -13.34 -37.48 11.00
CA SER A 7 -14.41 -38.00 11.87
C SER A 7 -14.01 -38.13 13.33
N ASP A 8 -12.71 -38.03 13.64
CA ASP A 8 -12.21 -38.13 15.00
C ASP A 8 -12.76 -36.97 15.85
N ALA A 9 -13.44 -37.32 16.94
CA ALA A 9 -14.01 -36.36 17.88
C ALA A 9 -12.93 -35.45 18.47
N ALA A 10 -11.68 -35.94 18.61
CA ALA A 10 -10.56 -35.15 19.07
C ALA A 10 -10.24 -34.00 18.09
N ILE A 11 -10.15 -34.30 16.78
CA ILE A 11 -9.83 -33.30 15.76
C ILE A 11 -10.92 -32.22 15.67
N LYS A 12 -12.19 -32.62 15.74
CA LYS A 12 -13.32 -31.67 15.76
C LYS A 12 -13.30 -30.77 17.00
N THR A 13 -12.99 -31.33 18.16
CA THR A 13 -12.96 -30.58 19.43
C THR A 13 -11.82 -29.57 19.45
N VAL A 14 -10.63 -29.97 19.01
CA VAL A 14 -9.48 -29.05 18.91
C VAL A 14 -9.78 -27.95 17.89
N CYS A 15 -10.33 -28.29 16.73
CA CYS A 15 -10.68 -27.30 15.71
C CYS A 15 -11.74 -26.33 16.21
N SER A 16 -12.79 -26.83 16.86
CA SER A 16 -13.83 -26.02 17.51
C SER A 16 -13.25 -25.06 18.54
N PHE A 17 -12.39 -25.54 19.44
CA PHE A 17 -11.79 -24.72 20.48
C PHE A 17 -10.93 -23.60 19.87
N CYS A 18 -10.10 -23.93 18.88
CA CYS A 18 -9.30 -22.95 18.14
C CYS A 18 -10.18 -21.92 17.41
N CYS A 19 -11.21 -22.37 16.69
CA CYS A 19 -12.14 -21.47 15.99
C CYS A 19 -12.85 -20.54 16.97
N THR A 20 -13.36 -21.04 18.10
CA THR A 20 -14.00 -20.22 19.13
C THR A 20 -13.05 -19.18 19.71
N GLY A 21 -11.81 -19.57 20.01
CA GLY A 21 -10.78 -18.64 20.49
C GLY A 21 -10.49 -17.53 19.48
N ILE A 22 -10.33 -17.88 18.19
CA ILE A 22 -10.14 -16.91 17.12
C ILE A 22 -11.35 -15.99 16.97
N SER A 23 -12.58 -16.54 17.01
CA SER A 23 -13.80 -15.74 16.93
C SER A 23 -13.92 -14.72 18.06
N TRP A 24 -13.52 -15.10 19.28
CA TRP A 24 -13.47 -14.17 20.41
C TRP A 24 -12.41 -13.07 20.21
N LEU A 25 -11.21 -13.43 19.76
CA LEU A 25 -10.13 -12.47 19.50
C LEU A 25 -10.49 -11.46 18.41
N VAL A 26 -11.19 -11.89 17.36
CA VAL A 26 -11.65 -11.04 16.26
C VAL A 26 -12.81 -10.13 16.70
N GLY A 27 -13.54 -10.50 17.76
CA GLY A 27 -14.65 -9.69 18.29
C GLY A 27 -16.03 -10.06 17.76
N GLY A 28 -16.17 -11.30 17.26
CA GLY A 28 -17.41 -11.82 16.71
C GLY A 28 -17.46 -11.79 15.18
N TYR A 29 -18.65 -12.09 14.66
CA TYR A 29 -18.94 -12.14 13.23
C TYR A 29 -19.89 -11.01 12.86
N ASP A 30 -19.51 -10.21 11.88
CA ASP A 30 -20.34 -9.14 11.32
C ASP A 30 -20.21 -9.09 9.78
N MET A 31 -21.13 -8.35 9.17
CA MET A 31 -21.21 -8.24 7.71
C MET A 31 -20.01 -7.49 7.12
N ALA A 32 -19.36 -6.59 7.87
CA ALA A 32 -18.19 -5.86 7.40
C ALA A 32 -16.96 -6.78 7.33
N LEU A 33 -16.76 -7.62 8.35
CA LEU A 33 -15.73 -8.66 8.38
C LEU A 33 -15.93 -9.65 7.23
N LEU A 34 -17.17 -10.09 6.98
CA LEU A 34 -17.48 -10.94 5.84
C LEU A 34 -17.12 -10.26 4.51
N ALA A 35 -17.45 -8.98 4.36
CA ALA A 35 -17.14 -8.23 3.14
C ALA A 35 -15.63 -8.19 2.87
N VAL A 36 -14.80 -7.87 3.89
CA VAL A 36 -13.33 -7.89 3.75
C VAL A 36 -12.82 -9.28 3.41
N LEU A 37 -13.34 -10.32 4.05
CA LEU A 37 -12.94 -11.70 3.77
C LEU A 37 -13.22 -12.07 2.31
N VAL A 38 -14.40 -11.72 1.80
CA VAL A 38 -14.76 -11.97 0.39
C VAL A 38 -13.86 -11.17 -0.56
N LEU A 39 -13.61 -9.89 -0.28
CA LEU A 39 -12.73 -9.05 -1.10
C LEU A 39 -11.31 -9.62 -1.15
N MET A 40 -10.78 -10.07 -0.02
CA MET A 40 -9.43 -10.64 0.05
C MET A 40 -9.31 -11.98 -0.69
N ILE A 41 -10.33 -12.84 -0.61
CA ILE A 41 -10.39 -14.09 -1.40
C ILE A 41 -10.44 -13.76 -2.90
N ALA A 42 -11.25 -12.77 -3.29
CA ALA A 42 -11.32 -12.31 -4.66
C ALA A 42 -9.97 -11.72 -5.13
N ASP A 43 -9.30 -10.91 -4.32
CA ASP A 43 -7.99 -10.33 -4.67
C ASP A 43 -6.92 -11.42 -4.83
N LEU A 44 -6.90 -12.41 -3.94
CA LEU A 44 -6.00 -13.56 -4.05
C LEU A 44 -6.28 -14.37 -5.31
N ALA A 45 -7.56 -14.62 -5.63
CA ALA A 45 -7.94 -15.34 -6.84
C ALA A 45 -7.50 -14.58 -8.11
N LEU A 46 -7.76 -13.27 -8.18
CA LEU A 46 -7.34 -12.44 -9.31
C LEU A 46 -5.81 -12.36 -9.43
N GLY A 47 -5.10 -12.30 -8.30
CA GLY A 47 -3.64 -12.37 -8.25
C GLY A 47 -3.10 -13.68 -8.80
N ILE A 48 -3.73 -14.81 -8.46
CA ILE A 48 -3.39 -16.14 -9.00
C ILE A 48 -3.70 -16.20 -10.50
N MET A 49 -4.87 -15.73 -10.95
CA MET A 49 -5.25 -15.71 -12.37
C MET A 49 -4.23 -14.93 -13.21
N LEU A 50 -3.77 -13.78 -12.71
CA LEU A 50 -2.74 -12.98 -13.39
C LEU A 50 -1.38 -13.70 -13.41
N ALA A 51 -0.99 -14.36 -12.31
CA ALA A 51 0.26 -15.13 -12.25
C ALA A 51 0.25 -16.34 -13.21
N LEU A 52 -0.89 -17.02 -13.36
CA LEU A 52 -1.08 -18.10 -14.32
C LEU A 52 -0.98 -17.60 -15.76
N ARG A 53 -1.60 -16.45 -16.08
CA ARG A 53 -1.48 -15.81 -17.39
C ARG A 53 -0.05 -15.41 -17.71
N ASP A 54 0.68 -14.88 -16.73
CA ASP A 54 2.08 -14.46 -16.87
C ASP A 54 3.07 -15.66 -16.87
N GLY A 55 2.59 -16.90 -16.67
CA GLY A 55 3.42 -18.11 -16.69
C GLY A 55 4.44 -18.22 -15.54
N THR A 56 4.27 -17.43 -14.47
CA THR A 56 5.23 -17.37 -13.35
C THR A 56 4.69 -18.09 -12.13
N TYR A 57 5.12 -19.33 -11.92
CA TYR A 57 4.64 -20.16 -10.80
C TYR A 57 5.26 -19.77 -9.45
N ASN A 58 6.50 -19.26 -9.45
CA ASN A 58 7.19 -18.74 -8.26
C ASN A 58 7.00 -17.22 -8.15
N ASN A 59 5.74 -16.77 -8.16
CA ASN A 59 5.47 -15.34 -8.16
C ASN A 59 5.38 -14.81 -6.71
N PRO A 60 6.29 -13.91 -6.27
CA PRO A 60 6.23 -13.30 -4.95
C PRO A 60 4.96 -12.48 -4.72
N ARG A 61 4.12 -12.27 -5.74
CA ARG A 61 2.79 -11.65 -5.60
C ARG A 61 1.80 -12.53 -4.83
N VAL A 62 1.75 -13.85 -5.07
CA VAL A 62 0.78 -14.76 -4.41
C VAL A 62 1.12 -14.90 -2.92
N VAL A 63 2.41 -15.10 -2.60
CA VAL A 63 2.91 -15.15 -1.22
C VAL A 63 2.61 -13.85 -0.48
N ARG A 64 2.78 -12.69 -1.15
CA ARG A 64 2.42 -11.39 -0.56
C ARG A 64 0.91 -11.27 -0.29
N GLY A 65 0.06 -11.78 -1.16
CA GLY A 65 -1.39 -11.83 -0.92
C GLY A 65 -1.74 -12.65 0.32
N PHE A 66 -1.16 -13.84 0.46
CA PHE A 66 -1.37 -14.68 1.64
C PHE A 66 -0.81 -14.05 2.93
N LEU A 67 0.35 -13.39 2.86
CA LEU A 67 0.90 -12.71 4.03
C LEU A 67 -0.01 -11.57 4.51
N LYS A 68 -0.59 -10.78 3.58
CA LYS A 68 -1.56 -9.74 3.92
C LYS A 68 -2.77 -10.29 4.68
N PHE A 69 -3.26 -11.47 4.31
CA PHE A 69 -4.37 -12.14 5.01
C PHE A 69 -4.08 -12.29 6.51
N ILE A 70 -2.89 -12.77 6.84
CA ILE A 70 -2.47 -12.96 8.23
C ILE A 70 -2.33 -11.60 8.94
N LEU A 71 -1.68 -10.61 8.30
CA LEU A 71 -1.52 -9.29 8.90
C LEU A 71 -2.86 -8.59 9.19
N TYR A 72 -3.84 -8.71 8.30
CA TYR A 72 -5.16 -8.12 8.51
C TYR A 72 -5.85 -8.74 9.72
N GLY A 73 -5.75 -10.07 9.87
CA GLY A 73 -6.24 -10.75 11.07
C GLY A 73 -5.61 -10.20 12.35
N VAL A 74 -4.28 -10.02 12.37
CA VAL A 74 -3.58 -9.45 13.53
C VAL A 74 -4.07 -8.04 13.85
N VAL A 75 -4.20 -7.16 12.86
CA VAL A 75 -4.64 -5.78 13.08
C VAL A 75 -6.10 -5.73 13.54
N ILE A 76 -6.98 -6.58 13.01
CA ILE A 76 -8.38 -6.67 13.46
C ILE A 76 -8.45 -7.13 14.92
N VAL A 77 -7.63 -8.10 15.33
CA VAL A 77 -7.56 -8.53 16.74
C VAL A 77 -7.10 -7.38 17.63
N VAL A 78 -6.07 -6.64 17.23
CA VAL A 78 -5.60 -5.46 17.98
C VAL A 78 -6.71 -4.40 18.08
N ALA A 79 -7.42 -4.12 16.98
CA ALA A 79 -8.52 -3.18 16.97
C ALA A 79 -9.68 -3.62 17.88
N ASN A 80 -10.00 -4.91 17.92
CA ASN A 80 -10.99 -5.46 18.83
C ASN A 80 -10.55 -5.35 20.30
N MET A 81 -9.27 -5.55 20.62
CA MET A 81 -8.76 -5.33 21.98
C MET A 81 -8.88 -3.87 22.41
N VAL A 82 -8.69 -2.93 21.48
CA VAL A 82 -8.92 -1.50 21.71
C VAL A 82 -10.40 -1.25 22.01
N ASP A 83 -11.32 -1.81 21.21
CA ASP A 83 -12.77 -1.66 21.44
C ASP A 83 -13.18 -2.17 22.84
N ILE A 84 -12.73 -3.37 23.23
CA ILE A 84 -13.02 -3.93 24.56
C ILE A 84 -12.49 -3.01 25.68
N THR A 85 -11.32 -2.41 25.49
CA THR A 85 -10.72 -1.51 26.49
C THR A 85 -11.52 -0.19 26.60
N ILE A 86 -11.98 0.34 25.48
CA ILE A 86 -12.78 1.58 25.43
C ILE A 86 -14.17 1.36 26.05
N GLU A 87 -14.81 0.23 25.75
CA GLU A 87 -16.12 -0.15 26.29
C GLU A 87 -16.13 -0.21 27.82
N GLN A 88 -15.03 -0.69 28.43
CA GLN A 88 -14.89 -0.74 29.89
C GLN A 88 -14.74 0.65 30.53
N GLY A 89 -14.36 1.68 29.77
CA GLY A 89 -14.01 3.01 30.27
C GLY A 89 -15.16 4.02 30.36
N ASN A 90 -16.44 3.62 30.19
CA ASN A 90 -17.59 4.54 30.10
C ASN A 90 -17.43 5.64 29.03
N PHE A 91 -16.65 5.39 27.97
CA PHE A 91 -16.50 6.32 26.86
C PHE A 91 -17.74 6.32 25.95
N PRO A 92 -18.00 7.41 25.20
CA PRO A 92 -19.10 7.47 24.24
C PRO A 92 -19.04 6.31 23.24
N SER A 93 -20.17 5.66 23.03
CA SER A 93 -20.33 4.45 22.21
C SER A 93 -19.92 4.59 20.74
N VAL A 94 -19.75 5.81 20.23
CA VAL A 94 -19.23 6.07 18.88
C VAL A 94 -17.73 5.75 18.77
N LEU A 95 -16.96 5.89 19.86
CA LEU A 95 -15.55 5.49 19.91
C LEU A 95 -15.36 3.99 20.16
N ALA A 96 -16.40 3.28 20.59
CA ALA A 96 -16.39 1.84 20.88
C ALA A 96 -16.50 0.95 19.63
N LYS A 97 -16.37 1.52 18.42
CA LYS A 97 -16.50 0.82 17.13
C LYS A 97 -15.25 1.03 16.26
N PHE A 98 -14.08 1.09 16.87
CA PHE A 98 -12.81 1.26 16.16
C PHE A 98 -12.51 0.07 15.25
N ARG A 99 -12.83 -1.17 15.66
CA ARG A 99 -12.71 -2.36 14.82
C ARG A 99 -13.50 -2.22 13.52
N GLU A 100 -14.76 -1.79 13.60
CA GLU A 100 -15.61 -1.62 12.40
C GLU A 100 -14.99 -0.62 11.41
N PHE A 101 -14.42 0.48 11.92
CA PHE A 101 -13.71 1.45 11.09
C PHE A 101 -12.47 0.86 10.41
N VAL A 102 -11.64 0.11 11.14
CA VAL A 102 -10.45 -0.56 10.59
C VAL A 102 -10.82 -1.59 9.54
N VAL A 103 -11.89 -2.36 9.78
CA VAL A 103 -12.42 -3.33 8.81
C VAL A 103 -12.92 -2.63 7.55
N PHE A 104 -13.65 -1.52 7.68
CA PHE A 104 -14.08 -0.73 6.53
C PHE A 104 -12.88 -0.17 5.74
N TRP A 105 -11.85 0.32 6.43
CA TRP A 105 -10.62 0.76 5.79
C TRP A 105 -9.97 -0.37 4.98
N PHE A 106 -9.87 -1.58 5.53
CA PHE A 106 -9.38 -2.74 4.81
C PHE A 106 -10.25 -3.13 3.61
N ALA A 107 -11.57 -3.01 3.72
CA ALA A 107 -12.45 -3.25 2.58
C ALA A 107 -12.12 -2.30 1.41
N VAL A 108 -11.90 -1.02 1.69
CA VAL A 108 -11.51 -0.04 0.67
C VAL A 108 -10.15 -0.37 0.06
N THR A 109 -9.16 -0.77 0.87
CA THR A 109 -7.82 -1.11 0.35
C THR A 109 -7.84 -2.34 -0.55
N GLU A 110 -8.62 -3.36 -0.18
CA GLU A 110 -8.78 -4.57 -1.00
C GLU A 110 -9.57 -4.29 -2.28
N PHE A 111 -10.61 -3.46 -2.21
CA PHE A 111 -11.34 -3.01 -3.39
C PHE A 111 -10.42 -2.31 -4.41
N ILE A 112 -9.50 -1.46 -3.96
CA ILE A 112 -8.50 -0.82 -4.82
C ILE A 112 -7.56 -1.87 -5.44
N SER A 113 -7.13 -2.88 -4.67
CA SER A 113 -6.27 -3.97 -5.15
C SER A 113 -6.95 -4.79 -6.26
N ILE A 114 -8.20 -5.19 -6.05
CA ILE A 114 -9.03 -5.90 -7.03
C ILE A 114 -9.14 -5.10 -8.31
N THR A 115 -9.45 -3.81 -8.18
CA THR A 115 -9.63 -2.93 -9.34
C THR A 115 -8.34 -2.82 -10.16
N LYS A 116 -7.18 -2.82 -9.51
CA LYS A 116 -5.87 -2.87 -10.17
C LYS A 116 -5.66 -4.19 -10.92
N HIS A 117 -6.02 -5.33 -10.34
CA HIS A 117 -5.93 -6.62 -11.02
C HIS A 117 -6.88 -6.69 -12.23
N LEU A 118 -8.13 -6.24 -12.09
CA LEU A 118 -9.11 -6.19 -13.18
C LEU A 118 -8.66 -5.28 -14.33
N THR A 119 -8.08 -4.12 -14.00
CA THR A 119 -7.51 -3.20 -15.01
C THR A 119 -6.38 -3.87 -15.81
N ARG A 120 -5.50 -4.64 -15.15
CA ARG A 120 -4.43 -5.40 -15.84
C ARG A 120 -4.95 -6.53 -16.73
N MET A 121 -6.13 -7.06 -16.41
CA MET A 121 -6.82 -8.06 -17.23
C MET A 121 -7.62 -7.45 -18.38
N GLY A 122 -7.60 -6.13 -18.56
CA GLY A 122 -8.26 -5.43 -19.65
C GLY A 122 -9.68 -4.97 -19.33
N VAL A 123 -10.16 -5.15 -18.09
CA VAL A 123 -11.46 -4.63 -17.66
C VAL A 123 -11.29 -3.15 -17.31
N ARG A 124 -11.94 -2.27 -18.08
CA ARG A 124 -11.86 -0.82 -17.90
C ARG A 124 -12.82 -0.35 -16.79
N ILE A 125 -12.38 -0.45 -15.54
CA ILE A 125 -13.16 0.03 -14.38
C ILE A 125 -12.78 1.47 -14.00
N ILE A 126 -11.50 1.82 -14.15
CA ILE A 126 -10.95 3.15 -13.84
C ILE A 126 -10.56 3.87 -15.15
N PRO A 127 -10.76 5.20 -15.26
CA PRO A 127 -10.25 6.00 -16.36
C PRO A 127 -8.74 5.76 -16.59
N GLN A 128 -8.34 5.43 -17.82
CA GLN A 128 -6.95 5.08 -18.15
C GLN A 128 -5.94 6.14 -17.71
N LYS A 129 -6.34 7.42 -17.74
CA LYS A 129 -5.50 8.53 -17.29
C LYS A 129 -5.11 8.45 -15.81
N LEU A 130 -5.96 7.92 -14.94
CA LEU A 130 -5.62 7.77 -13.51
C LEU A 130 -4.63 6.63 -13.30
N VAL A 131 -4.80 5.54 -14.06
CA VAL A 131 -3.91 4.37 -14.03
C VAL A 131 -2.51 4.74 -14.53
N GLU A 132 -2.43 5.49 -15.64
CA GLU A 132 -1.17 6.00 -16.19
C GLU A 132 -0.45 6.93 -15.21
N ARG A 133 -1.18 7.84 -14.55
CA ARG A 133 -0.59 8.74 -13.54
C ARG A 133 -0.08 7.95 -12.34
N LEU A 134 -0.85 6.99 -11.83
CA LEU A 134 -0.44 6.14 -10.72
C LEU A 134 0.80 5.29 -11.06
N GLN A 135 0.85 4.71 -12.26
CA GLN A 135 2.04 3.96 -12.73
C GLN A 135 3.25 4.87 -12.92
N TYR A 136 3.05 6.05 -13.52
CA TYR A 136 4.10 7.06 -13.65
C TYR A 136 4.68 7.45 -12.29
N TYR A 137 3.84 7.71 -11.28
CA TYR A 137 4.35 7.94 -9.93
C TYR A 137 4.99 6.69 -9.34
N GLN A 138 4.46 5.48 -9.53
CA GLN A 138 5.05 4.27 -8.96
C GLN A 138 6.45 3.94 -9.54
N ASP A 139 6.68 4.22 -10.81
CA ASP A 139 7.93 3.94 -11.51
C ASP A 139 8.96 5.09 -11.38
N ASN A 140 8.50 6.34 -11.21
CA ASN A 140 9.37 7.51 -11.03
C ASN A 140 9.51 7.97 -9.57
N TYR A 141 8.84 7.30 -8.64
CA TYR A 141 9.03 7.54 -7.21
C TYR A 141 10.24 6.74 -6.73
N ASP A 142 11.42 7.34 -6.92
CA ASP A 142 12.59 7.02 -6.13
C ASP A 142 12.57 7.89 -4.86
N PRO A 143 12.21 7.34 -3.69
CA PRO A 143 12.16 8.11 -2.45
C PRO A 143 13.55 8.54 -1.96
N ILE A 144 14.65 8.12 -2.61
CA ILE A 144 16.02 8.42 -2.15
C ILE A 144 16.65 9.58 -2.92
N SER A 145 16.41 9.73 -4.24
CA SER A 145 17.09 10.74 -5.06
C SER A 145 16.87 12.20 -4.62
N GLY A 146 15.77 12.50 -3.93
CA GLY A 146 15.45 13.83 -3.42
C GLY A 146 15.50 13.99 -1.89
N ARG A 147 15.96 12.98 -1.14
CA ARG A 147 15.86 12.95 0.34
C ARG A 147 17.19 13.00 1.09
N ILE A 148 18.29 13.37 0.44
CA ILE A 148 19.54 13.65 1.18
C ILE A 148 19.44 14.98 1.95
N ASP A 149 18.43 15.83 1.70
CA ASP A 149 18.29 17.14 2.36
C ASP A 149 17.35 17.19 3.58
N TYR A 150 16.66 16.11 3.95
CA TYR A 150 15.87 16.11 5.20
C TYR A 150 16.01 14.77 5.93
N GLY A 151 16.81 14.79 6.99
CA GLY A 151 17.06 13.64 7.85
C GLY A 151 15.78 13.04 8.42
N ALA A 152 15.44 11.83 8.00
CA ALA A 152 14.47 10.96 8.66
C ALA A 152 14.84 9.50 8.39
N GLY A 153 15.02 8.75 9.48
CA GLY A 153 15.44 7.35 9.50
C GLY A 153 14.55 6.44 8.65
N GLY A 154 15.21 5.45 8.05
CA GLY A 154 14.71 4.67 6.92
C GLY A 154 13.67 3.63 7.28
N TYR A 155 12.63 3.59 6.44
CA TYR A 155 11.80 2.41 6.21
C TYR A 155 12.02 1.99 4.76
N GLY A 156 13.00 1.12 4.55
CA GLY A 156 13.40 0.63 3.23
C GLY A 156 12.50 -0.50 2.75
N TYR A 157 11.72 -0.25 1.70
CA TYR A 157 11.13 -1.32 0.89
C TYR A 157 12.08 -1.65 -0.23
N GLY A 158 12.81 -2.75 -0.07
CA GLY A 158 13.72 -3.29 -1.08
C GLY A 158 12.94 -3.78 -2.31
N TYR A 159 13.02 -3.01 -3.39
CA TYR A 159 12.80 -3.52 -4.74
C TYR A 159 14.17 -3.70 -5.39
N GLY A 160 14.39 -4.91 -5.91
CA GLY A 160 15.67 -5.40 -6.38
C GLY A 160 16.35 -4.48 -7.38
N ALA A 161 17.68 -4.41 -7.22
CA ALA A 161 18.59 -3.72 -8.12
C ALA A 161 18.35 -4.13 -9.57
N VAL A 162 17.88 -3.20 -10.39
CA VAL A 162 18.08 -3.26 -11.84
C VAL A 162 19.47 -2.66 -12.08
N GLN A 163 20.44 -3.53 -12.35
CA GLN A 163 21.75 -3.15 -12.87
C GLN A 163 21.55 -2.50 -14.25
N HIS A 164 21.38 -1.18 -14.28
CA HIS A 164 21.63 -0.42 -15.49
C HIS A 164 23.14 -0.21 -15.61
N GLY A 165 23.76 -1.05 -16.45
CA GLY A 165 25.13 -0.87 -16.90
C GLY A 165 25.28 0.51 -17.51
N HIS A 166 26.04 1.38 -16.85
CA HIS A 166 26.43 2.68 -17.39
C HIS A 166 27.41 2.46 -18.55
N GLN A 167 26.91 2.60 -19.77
CA GLN A 167 27.73 2.70 -20.97
C GLN A 167 27.85 4.17 -21.37
N HIS A 168 29.02 4.74 -21.04
CA HIS A 168 29.72 5.92 -21.58
C HIS A 168 28.92 7.11 -22.14
N ARG A 169 29.23 8.30 -21.59
CA ARG A 169 29.88 9.42 -22.31
C ARG A 169 30.32 10.54 -21.33
N PRO A 170 31.57 11.03 -21.37
CA PRO A 170 31.97 12.26 -20.70
C PRO A 170 31.81 13.44 -21.65
N HIS A 171 31.08 14.49 -21.24
CA HIS A 171 31.16 15.80 -21.86
C HIS A 171 31.59 16.83 -20.83
N ALA A 172 32.88 17.14 -20.88
CA ALA A 172 33.50 18.28 -20.23
C ALA A 172 32.91 19.60 -20.78
N ARG A 173 32.76 20.62 -19.93
CA ARG A 173 32.72 22.03 -20.35
C ARG A 173 33.81 22.82 -19.61
N PRO A 174 34.55 23.71 -20.29
CA PRO A 174 35.71 24.37 -19.75
C PRO A 174 35.38 25.65 -18.96
N VAL A 175 36.40 26.11 -18.24
CA VAL A 175 36.46 27.19 -17.26
C VAL A 175 36.72 28.57 -17.91
N ASN A 176 35.96 29.58 -17.45
CA ASN A 176 36.27 31.02 -17.30
C ASN A 176 36.40 31.95 -18.53
N GLN A 177 35.62 33.06 -18.54
CA GLN A 177 36.14 34.35 -18.99
C GLN A 177 35.44 35.56 -18.31
N LYS A 178 36.27 36.42 -17.72
CA LYS A 178 35.98 37.71 -17.06
C LYS A 178 35.33 38.73 -18.02
N THR A 179 34.43 39.57 -17.52
CA THR A 179 33.98 40.80 -18.21
C THR A 179 34.48 42.05 -17.46
N PRO A 180 35.06 43.07 -18.14
CA PRO A 180 35.66 44.24 -17.50
C PRO A 180 34.70 45.42 -17.30
N SER A 181 35.15 46.36 -16.48
CA SER A 181 34.51 47.55 -15.92
C SER A 181 34.44 48.80 -16.82
N ASN A 182 33.39 49.63 -16.59
CA ASN A 182 33.31 51.11 -16.66
C ASN A 182 32.81 51.76 -17.98
N PRO A 183 32.36 53.06 -18.04
CA PRO A 183 31.63 53.97 -17.12
C PRO A 183 30.29 54.53 -17.71
N GLY A 184 29.47 55.26 -16.92
CA GLY A 184 28.38 56.15 -17.41
C GLY A 184 28.90 57.42 -18.15
N PRO A 185 28.08 58.45 -18.51
CA PRO A 185 27.04 59.06 -17.65
C PRO A 185 25.85 59.77 -18.38
N ALA A 186 25.03 60.47 -17.58
CA ALA A 186 24.28 61.72 -17.86
C ALA A 186 22.75 61.66 -18.05
N GLY A 187 22.04 62.04 -16.96
CA GLY A 187 20.88 62.95 -17.03
C GLY A 187 19.52 62.33 -17.35
N MET A 188 18.80 61.86 -16.33
CA MET A 188 17.33 61.83 -16.34
C MET A 188 16.87 61.95 -14.87
N ASN A 189 16.03 62.95 -14.57
CA ASN A 189 15.59 63.29 -13.22
C ASN A 189 14.41 62.40 -12.79
N ASP A 190 14.32 62.10 -11.49
CA ASP A 190 13.36 61.16 -10.88
C ASP A 190 11.88 61.66 -10.82
N GLU A 191 11.49 62.65 -11.63
CA GLU A 191 10.12 63.21 -11.63
C GLU A 191 9.16 62.59 -12.67
N ASP A 192 9.63 61.66 -13.51
CA ASP A 192 8.81 61.04 -14.57
C ASP A 192 8.15 59.70 -14.17
N LEU A 193 8.26 59.27 -12.91
CA LEU A 193 7.83 57.92 -12.49
C LEU A 193 6.45 57.84 -11.80
N TYR A 194 5.70 58.95 -11.70
CA TYR A 194 4.34 58.96 -11.12
C TYR A 194 3.35 59.84 -11.91
N GLY A 195 3.25 59.58 -13.22
CA GLY A 195 2.15 60.04 -14.08
C GLY A 195 1.25 58.88 -14.48
#